data_AF-A0A7V9BID2-F1
#
_entry.id   AF-A0A7V9BID2-F1
#
_cell.length_a   1.000
_cell.length_b   1.000
_cell.length_c   1.000
_cell.angle_alpha   90.00
_cell.angle_beta   90.00
_cell.angle_gamma   90.00
#
_symmetry.space_group_name_H-M   'P 1'
#
loop_
_entity.id
_entity.type
_entity.pdbx_description
1 polymer ?
#
loop_
_entity_poly.entity_id
_entity_poly.type
_entity_poly.pdbx_seq_one_letter_code
_entity_poly.pdbx_strand_id
1 'polypeptide(L)'
;MIVVTEGFRASEPSRTRTTTLRSIARAARLSNIPIYIVDPSPDAAVDSQLNGTWSAVSTETGGMLFNGGTDLHTALDRVAAELDARYVLEFQGAANDDGAFHRIEVTVKRKGARVRAPSGYWAPFGASRFPPVTPGRSYANLLTPHVSGLIQPWFRMAPGPNGTTRVTFSWLPRSANSRADRVELNAITFEGKTVHAATVDPLRSAAGDPVQTAFEAVPGPLQISMTVGSGPKVLDTDVRYIDVPRLDASRPFLAAVEFIRPRSLPEFLALQSNAGVMPTEVREFHRQDRLLVRVRAFAASGETQVTVRLMNRRRESLMELPALPPVDGTAQFDLPFARFPRGEYLLEIKAVSGVETVTQLQTIRLIG
;
A
#
# COMPACT_ATOMS: atom_id res chain seq x y z
N MET A 1 15.52 -10.31 -12.87
CA MET A 1 15.10 -8.90 -12.79
C MET A 1 16.23 -8.11 -12.17
N ILE A 2 16.64 -6.99 -12.79
CA ILE A 2 17.63 -6.08 -12.22
C ILE A 2 16.89 -4.84 -11.75
N VAL A 3 17.13 -4.43 -10.50
CA VAL A 3 16.59 -3.22 -9.90
C VAL A 3 17.78 -2.31 -9.61
N VAL A 4 17.81 -1.13 -10.23
CA VAL A 4 18.83 -0.13 -9.96
C VAL A 4 18.22 0.94 -9.05
N THR A 5 18.75 1.10 -7.84
CA THR A 5 18.17 2.01 -6.84
C THR A 5 19.18 2.38 -5.76
N GLU A 6 19.20 3.65 -5.37
CA GLU A 6 19.90 4.15 -4.17
C GLU A 6 19.08 3.91 -2.88
N GLY A 7 17.96 3.18 -2.99
CA GLY A 7 16.92 3.03 -1.98
C GLY A 7 15.72 3.96 -2.20
N PHE A 8 14.68 3.78 -1.38
CA PHE A 8 13.49 4.61 -1.39
C PHE A 8 13.52 5.62 -0.23
N ARG A 9 13.42 6.93 -0.56
CA ARG A 9 13.42 8.02 0.42
C ARG A 9 12.37 7.80 1.51
N ALA A 10 12.69 8.24 2.73
CA ALA A 10 11.97 7.95 3.96
C ALA A 10 10.49 8.41 4.03
N SER A 11 9.93 9.05 3.01
CA SER A 11 8.60 9.66 3.01
C SER A 11 7.42 8.68 2.81
N GLU A 12 7.64 7.40 2.50
CA GLU A 12 6.56 6.40 2.40
C GLU A 12 6.31 5.61 3.71
N PRO A 13 5.05 5.27 4.07
CA PRO A 13 4.74 4.54 5.30
C PRO A 13 5.47 3.19 5.39
N SER A 14 6.22 3.00 6.49
CA SER A 14 7.10 1.84 6.76
C SER A 14 6.40 0.46 6.64
N ARG A 15 5.10 0.36 6.92
CA ARG A 15 4.35 -0.90 6.87
C ARG A 15 4.00 -1.36 5.45
N THR A 16 3.77 -0.43 4.54
CA THR A 16 3.55 -0.74 3.13
C THR A 16 4.84 -1.33 2.54
N ARG A 17 6.02 -0.83 2.95
CA ARG A 17 7.33 -1.32 2.46
C ARG A 17 7.56 -2.81 2.73
N THR A 18 7.36 -3.27 3.97
CA THR A 18 7.67 -4.66 4.35
C THR A 18 6.70 -5.66 3.73
N THR A 19 5.42 -5.31 3.64
CA THR A 19 4.41 -6.16 3.00
C THR A 19 4.63 -6.21 1.49
N THR A 20 4.89 -5.07 0.84
CA THR A 20 5.13 -5.02 -0.61
C THR A 20 6.41 -5.76 -1.02
N LEU A 21 7.54 -5.57 -0.30
CA LEU A 21 8.79 -6.28 -0.62
C LEU A 21 8.68 -7.80 -0.43
N ARG A 22 8.00 -8.26 0.64
CA ARG A 22 7.74 -9.69 0.84
C ARG A 22 6.81 -10.27 -0.21
N SER A 23 5.78 -9.52 -0.61
CA SER A 23 4.87 -9.93 -1.70
C SER A 23 5.58 -9.98 -3.04
N ILE A 24 6.45 -9.01 -3.34
CA ILE A 24 7.30 -9.00 -4.54
C ILE A 24 8.26 -10.19 -4.51
N ALA A 25 8.96 -10.44 -3.39
CA ALA A 25 9.86 -11.58 -3.24
C ALA A 25 9.12 -12.92 -3.42
N ARG A 26 7.90 -13.03 -2.87
CA ARG A 26 7.05 -14.21 -3.03
C ARG A 26 6.58 -14.39 -4.47
N ALA A 27 6.11 -13.33 -5.13
CA ALA A 27 5.67 -13.37 -6.52
C ALA A 27 6.83 -13.71 -7.47
N ALA A 28 7.99 -13.11 -7.24
CA ALA A 28 9.22 -13.39 -7.97
C ALA A 28 9.67 -14.85 -7.76
N ARG A 29 9.64 -15.37 -6.52
CA ARG A 29 9.89 -16.79 -6.24
C ARG A 29 8.93 -17.73 -6.95
N LEU A 30 7.62 -17.46 -6.87
CA LEU A 30 6.60 -18.25 -7.56
C LEU A 30 6.77 -18.24 -9.08
N SER A 31 7.31 -17.15 -9.63
CA SER A 31 7.59 -17.00 -11.05
C SER A 31 9.03 -17.41 -11.43
N ASN A 32 9.81 -17.92 -10.48
CA ASN A 32 11.23 -18.25 -10.64
C ASN A 32 12.05 -17.07 -11.21
N ILE A 33 11.88 -15.86 -10.68
CA ILE A 33 12.60 -14.66 -11.12
C ILE A 33 13.60 -14.26 -10.02
N PRO A 34 14.93 -14.35 -10.25
CA PRO A 34 15.91 -13.80 -9.33
C PRO A 34 15.88 -12.27 -9.36
N ILE A 35 16.00 -11.66 -8.19
CA ILE A 35 16.06 -10.19 -8.01
C ILE A 35 17.49 -9.78 -7.70
N TYR A 36 18.11 -9.08 -8.65
CA TYR A 36 19.39 -8.40 -8.48
C TYR A 36 19.14 -6.94 -8.17
N ILE A 37 19.75 -6.43 -7.10
CA ILE A 37 19.65 -5.02 -6.68
C ILE A 37 21.03 -4.42 -6.84
N VAL A 38 21.12 -3.31 -7.57
CA VAL A 38 22.37 -2.58 -7.78
C VAL A 38 22.17 -1.16 -7.27
N ASP A 39 22.96 -0.79 -6.28
CA ASP A 39 23.08 0.59 -5.82
C ASP A 39 24.14 1.30 -6.67
N PRO A 40 23.76 2.30 -7.49
CA PRO A 40 24.70 2.99 -8.37
C PRO A 40 25.57 4.01 -7.62
N SER A 41 25.39 4.18 -6.31
CA SER A 41 26.12 5.17 -5.52
C SER A 41 27.63 4.90 -5.58
N PRO A 42 28.46 5.92 -5.81
CA PRO A 42 29.91 5.75 -5.97
C PRO A 42 30.61 5.33 -4.66
N ASP A 43 30.01 5.59 -3.51
CA ASP A 43 30.53 5.26 -2.18
C ASP A 43 29.53 4.43 -1.37
N ALA A 44 30.05 3.58 -0.49
CA ALA A 44 29.24 2.86 0.48
C ALA A 44 28.71 3.85 1.54
N ALA A 45 27.43 4.21 1.45
CA ALA A 45 26.80 5.10 2.42
C ALA A 45 26.78 4.47 3.83
N VAL A 46 27.29 5.21 4.83
CA VAL A 46 27.27 4.81 6.25
C VAL A 46 25.84 4.56 6.75
N ASP A 47 24.87 5.30 6.20
CA ASP A 47 23.43 5.15 6.41
C ASP A 47 22.71 4.73 5.10
N SER A 48 23.13 3.63 4.47
CA SER A 48 22.44 3.13 3.27
C SER A 48 20.96 2.81 3.56
N GLN A 49 20.07 3.29 2.70
CA GLN A 49 18.63 2.99 2.75
C GLN A 49 18.34 1.52 2.40
N LEU A 50 19.32 0.81 1.83
CA LEU A 50 19.29 -0.60 1.55
C LEU A 50 19.71 -1.39 2.80
N ASN A 51 18.76 -1.60 3.70
CA ASN A 51 18.96 -2.38 4.92
C ASN A 51 18.93 -3.90 4.68
N GLY A 52 19.10 -4.69 5.76
CA GLY A 52 19.09 -6.16 5.70
C GLY A 52 17.85 -6.81 5.09
N THR A 53 16.72 -6.11 4.98
CA THR A 53 15.50 -6.62 4.31
C THR A 53 15.72 -6.78 2.81
N TRP A 54 16.46 -5.87 2.17
CA TRP A 54 16.75 -5.93 0.73
C TRP A 54 17.74 -7.04 0.38
N SER A 55 18.73 -7.22 1.26
CA SER A 55 19.64 -8.37 1.19
C SER A 55 18.89 -9.69 1.35
N ALA A 56 17.94 -9.75 2.29
CA ALA A 56 17.08 -10.92 2.47
C ALA A 56 16.24 -11.22 1.22
N VAL A 57 15.56 -10.22 0.63
CA VAL A 57 14.72 -10.40 -0.57
C VAL A 57 15.54 -10.90 -1.76
N SER A 58 16.67 -10.27 -2.06
CA SER A 58 17.54 -10.69 -3.17
C SER A 58 18.03 -12.11 -2.96
N THR A 59 18.54 -12.43 -1.77
CA THR A 59 19.01 -13.79 -1.41
C THR A 59 17.89 -14.82 -1.48
N GLU A 60 16.70 -14.48 -0.98
CA GLU A 60 15.54 -15.36 -1.01
C GLU A 60 15.15 -15.75 -2.44
N THR A 61 15.15 -14.79 -3.36
CA THR A 61 14.85 -15.05 -4.78
C THR A 61 16.00 -15.71 -5.56
N GLY A 62 17.16 -15.93 -4.93
CA GLY A 62 18.36 -16.46 -5.57
C GLY A 62 19.20 -15.41 -6.33
N GLY A 63 18.88 -14.12 -6.19
CA GLY A 63 19.67 -13.01 -6.71
C GLY A 63 20.70 -12.47 -5.70
N MET A 64 21.11 -11.21 -5.88
CA MET A 64 22.11 -10.52 -5.05
C MET A 64 21.84 -9.03 -4.90
N LEU A 65 22.37 -8.45 -3.85
CA LEU A 65 22.45 -7.01 -3.66
C LEU A 65 23.90 -6.55 -3.76
N PHE A 66 24.14 -5.57 -4.62
CA PHE A 66 25.40 -4.85 -4.77
C PHE A 66 25.23 -3.47 -4.14
N ASN A 67 25.96 -3.20 -3.05
CA ASN A 67 25.88 -1.94 -2.31
C ASN A 67 26.62 -0.82 -3.05
N GLY A 68 26.33 0.44 -2.70
CA GLY A 68 27.11 1.59 -3.12
C GLY A 68 28.60 1.40 -2.83
N GLY A 69 29.45 1.94 -3.69
CA GLY A 69 30.90 1.67 -3.69
C GLY A 69 31.31 0.41 -4.44
N THR A 70 30.36 -0.40 -4.91
CA THR A 70 30.66 -1.50 -5.84
C THR A 70 30.81 -0.95 -7.25
N ASP A 71 31.89 -1.30 -7.95
CA ASP A 71 32.05 -0.97 -9.36
C ASP A 71 30.89 -1.55 -10.20
N LEU A 72 30.20 -0.66 -10.92
CA LEU A 72 28.98 -1.00 -11.65
C LEU A 72 29.24 -2.00 -12.77
N HIS A 73 30.37 -1.86 -13.47
CA HIS A 73 30.71 -2.77 -14.56
C HIS A 73 30.93 -4.19 -14.02
N THR A 74 31.69 -4.32 -12.93
CA THR A 74 31.91 -5.58 -12.22
C THR A 74 30.59 -6.19 -11.71
N ALA A 75 29.68 -5.36 -11.18
CA ALA A 75 28.37 -5.83 -10.73
C ALA A 75 27.53 -6.40 -11.89
N LEU A 76 27.51 -5.70 -13.04
CA LEU A 76 26.77 -6.14 -14.22
C LEU A 76 27.39 -7.38 -14.88
N ASP A 77 28.71 -7.46 -14.99
CA ASP A 77 29.42 -8.65 -15.46
C ASP A 77 29.10 -9.86 -14.59
N ARG A 78 29.04 -9.65 -13.27
CA ARG A 78 28.67 -10.71 -12.33
C ARG A 78 27.24 -11.19 -12.53
N VAL A 79 26.30 -10.27 -12.77
CA VAL A 79 24.90 -10.61 -13.07
C VAL A 79 24.81 -11.35 -14.40
N ALA A 80 25.49 -10.88 -15.45
CA ALA A 80 25.51 -11.51 -16.77
C ALA A 80 26.03 -12.96 -16.71
N ALA A 81 27.17 -13.17 -16.04
CA ALA A 81 27.76 -14.50 -15.87
C ALA A 81 26.84 -15.48 -15.10
N GLU A 82 25.98 -15.00 -14.21
CA GLU A 82 24.99 -15.84 -13.52
C GLU A 82 23.76 -16.13 -14.37
N LEU A 83 23.32 -15.16 -15.17
CA LEU A 83 22.20 -15.36 -16.10
C LEU A 83 22.54 -16.37 -17.20
N ASP A 84 23.80 -16.43 -17.64
CA ASP A 84 24.30 -17.39 -18.62
C ASP A 84 24.32 -18.84 -18.11
N ALA A 85 24.39 -19.05 -16.79
CA ALA A 85 24.55 -20.37 -16.17
C ALA A 85 23.35 -20.75 -15.28
N ARG A 86 22.13 -20.55 -15.80
CA ARG A 86 20.89 -20.82 -15.08
C ARG A 86 20.31 -22.20 -15.40
N TYR A 87 20.11 -23.00 -14.36
CA TYR A 87 19.44 -24.30 -14.44
C TYR A 87 18.09 -24.24 -13.72
N VAL A 88 17.07 -24.88 -14.31
CA VAL A 88 15.79 -25.14 -13.65
C VAL A 88 15.79 -26.61 -13.24
N LEU A 89 15.64 -26.85 -11.94
CA LEU A 89 15.56 -28.18 -11.35
C LEU A 89 14.16 -28.41 -10.85
N GLU A 90 13.49 -29.42 -11.40
CA GLU A 90 12.19 -29.89 -10.91
C GLU A 90 12.42 -31.12 -10.04
N PHE A 91 11.82 -31.11 -8.86
CA PHE A 91 11.87 -32.23 -7.93
C PHE A 91 10.52 -32.36 -7.23
N GLN A 92 10.16 -33.57 -6.87
CA GLN A 92 8.96 -33.82 -6.08
C GLN A 92 9.28 -33.55 -4.61
N GLY A 93 8.58 -32.59 -4.01
CA GLY A 93 8.72 -32.28 -2.59
C GLY A 93 8.29 -33.48 -1.74
N ALA A 94 9.03 -33.79 -0.68
CA ALA A 94 8.68 -34.85 0.28
C ALA A 94 7.59 -34.41 1.29
N ALA A 95 7.17 -33.15 1.25
CA ALA A 95 6.24 -32.57 2.20
C ALA A 95 4.78 -32.77 1.77
N ASN A 96 3.92 -33.06 2.74
CA ASN A 96 2.48 -32.97 2.57
C ASN A 96 2.09 -31.52 2.22
N ASP A 97 0.95 -31.32 1.56
CA ASP A 97 0.41 -29.99 1.24
C ASP A 97 -0.06 -29.24 2.52
N ASP A 98 0.90 -28.92 3.37
CA ASP A 98 0.76 -28.45 4.74
C ASP A 98 0.77 -26.91 4.85
N GLY A 99 1.00 -26.22 3.75
CA GLY A 99 1.10 -24.77 3.75
C GLY A 99 2.32 -24.23 4.49
N ALA A 100 3.32 -25.08 4.83
CA ALA A 100 4.50 -24.70 5.59
C ALA A 100 5.71 -24.38 4.69
N PHE A 101 6.71 -23.71 5.25
CA PHE A 101 7.97 -23.42 4.58
C PHE A 101 8.94 -24.60 4.71
N HIS A 102 9.43 -25.07 3.57
CA HIS A 102 10.37 -26.17 3.44
C HIS A 102 11.70 -25.67 2.87
N ARG A 103 12.78 -25.84 3.64
CA ARG A 103 14.12 -25.41 3.23
C ARG A 103 14.64 -26.26 2.08
N ILE A 104 15.30 -25.63 1.11
CA ILE A 104 16.07 -26.31 0.05
C ILE A 104 17.55 -26.06 0.31
N GLU A 105 18.35 -27.11 0.18
CA GLU A 105 19.80 -27.03 0.14
C GLU A 105 20.30 -27.69 -1.14
N VAL A 106 21.10 -26.96 -1.92
CA VAL A 106 21.65 -27.44 -3.18
C VAL A 106 23.15 -27.59 -3.03
N THR A 107 23.65 -28.81 -3.18
CA THR A 107 25.08 -29.11 -3.17
C THR A 107 25.52 -29.60 -4.55
N VAL A 108 26.74 -29.26 -4.94
CA VAL A 108 27.33 -29.69 -6.22
C VAL A 108 28.68 -30.35 -5.99
N LYS A 109 28.97 -31.40 -6.77
CA LYS A 109 30.24 -32.13 -6.71
C LYS A 109 31.40 -31.37 -7.34
N ARG A 110 31.13 -30.38 -8.20
CA ARG A 110 32.15 -29.60 -8.91
C ARG A 110 32.91 -28.71 -7.93
N LYS A 111 34.22 -28.98 -7.76
CA LYS A 111 35.11 -28.15 -6.95
C LYS A 111 35.17 -26.72 -7.51
N GLY A 112 35.10 -25.73 -6.61
CA GLY A 112 35.14 -24.30 -6.96
C GLY A 112 33.85 -23.71 -7.53
N ALA A 113 32.80 -24.52 -7.72
CA ALA A 113 31.51 -24.01 -8.15
C ALA A 113 30.78 -23.32 -6.98
N ARG A 114 30.23 -22.13 -7.25
CA ARG A 114 29.33 -21.43 -6.34
C ARG A 114 27.91 -21.63 -6.84
N VAL A 115 27.06 -22.21 -5.99
CA VAL A 115 25.65 -22.42 -6.30
C VAL A 115 24.82 -21.38 -5.56
N ARG A 116 23.92 -20.73 -6.28
CA ARG A 116 22.85 -19.92 -5.70
C ARG A 116 21.53 -20.57 -6.02
N ALA A 117 20.72 -20.76 -4.99
CA ALA A 117 19.40 -21.35 -5.09
C ALA A 117 18.47 -20.64 -4.10
N PRO A 118 17.15 -20.62 -4.37
CA PRO A 118 16.18 -20.17 -3.39
C PRO A 118 16.35 -20.93 -2.07
N SER A 119 16.22 -20.23 -0.92
CA SER A 119 16.39 -20.86 0.40
C SER A 119 15.34 -21.92 0.76
N GLY A 120 14.26 -22.02 -0.02
CA GLY A 120 13.19 -22.98 0.21
C GLY A 120 11.94 -22.66 -0.61
N TYR A 121 10.90 -23.45 -0.40
CA TYR A 121 9.57 -23.29 -1.00
C TYR A 121 8.49 -23.35 0.07
N TRP A 122 7.32 -22.79 -0.21
CA TRP A 122 6.13 -23.01 0.61
C TRP A 122 5.32 -24.12 -0.05
N ALA A 123 4.98 -25.17 0.68
CA ALA A 123 4.06 -26.18 0.16
C ALA A 123 2.69 -25.53 -0.05
N PRO A 124 1.94 -25.91 -1.10
CA PRO A 124 0.56 -25.48 -1.22
C PRO A 124 -0.27 -26.03 -0.06
N PHE A 125 -1.43 -25.42 0.21
CA PHE A 125 -2.44 -26.08 1.05
C PHE A 125 -3.09 -27.19 0.22
N GLY A 126 -3.38 -28.34 0.84
CA GLY A 126 -4.05 -29.46 0.15
C GLY A 126 -5.28 -28.95 -0.61
N ALA A 127 -5.35 -29.27 -1.91
CA ALA A 127 -6.21 -28.66 -2.91
C ALA A 127 -7.74 -28.89 -2.75
N SER A 128 -8.23 -29.05 -1.52
CA SER A 128 -9.65 -29.26 -1.22
C SER A 128 -10.41 -27.98 -0.88
N ARG A 129 -9.80 -26.78 -1.02
CA ARG A 129 -10.48 -25.49 -0.72
C ARG A 129 -10.40 -24.41 -1.79
N PHE A 130 -9.59 -24.55 -2.84
CA PHE A 130 -9.59 -23.62 -3.96
C PHE A 130 -9.38 -24.36 -5.29
N PRO A 131 -10.18 -24.08 -6.33
CA PRO A 131 -9.96 -24.65 -7.65
C PRO A 131 -8.60 -24.21 -8.21
N PRO A 132 -7.92 -25.05 -9.01
CA PRO A 132 -6.60 -24.76 -9.56
C PRO A 132 -6.63 -23.48 -10.40
N VAL A 133 -5.58 -22.65 -10.27
CA VAL A 133 -5.39 -21.47 -11.11
C VAL A 133 -5.05 -21.95 -12.51
N THR A 134 -6.00 -21.86 -13.44
CA THR A 134 -5.74 -22.09 -14.87
C THR A 134 -4.83 -20.97 -15.39
N PRO A 135 -3.63 -21.26 -15.92
CA PRO A 135 -2.80 -20.25 -16.55
C PRO A 135 -3.42 -19.84 -17.90
N GLY A 136 -4.30 -18.85 -17.83
CA GLY A 136 -4.93 -18.19 -18.98
C GLY A 136 -5.14 -16.68 -18.77
N ARG A 137 -4.58 -16.11 -17.70
CA ARG A 137 -4.68 -14.67 -17.44
C ARG A 137 -3.73 -13.91 -18.37
N SER A 138 -4.26 -13.35 -19.44
CA SER A 138 -3.57 -12.37 -20.26
C SER A 138 -3.42 -11.09 -19.45
N TYR A 139 -2.18 -10.75 -19.07
CA TYR A 139 -1.85 -9.47 -18.42
C TYR A 139 -1.69 -8.32 -19.42
N ALA A 140 -2.04 -8.52 -20.69
CA ALA A 140 -1.89 -7.50 -21.74
C ALA A 140 -2.67 -6.20 -21.45
N ASN A 141 -3.71 -6.28 -20.62
CA ASN A 141 -4.54 -5.14 -20.24
C ASN A 141 -4.02 -4.37 -19.01
N LEU A 142 -2.96 -4.88 -18.37
CA LEU A 142 -2.37 -4.26 -17.20
C LEU A 142 -1.41 -3.14 -17.62
N LEU A 143 -1.68 -1.93 -17.16
CA LEU A 143 -0.87 -0.76 -17.42
C LEU A 143 0.23 -0.61 -16.36
N THR A 144 1.36 -0.03 -16.76
CA THR A 144 2.42 0.32 -15.81
C THR A 144 1.90 1.36 -14.80
N PRO A 145 2.08 1.15 -13.48
CA PRO A 145 1.74 2.16 -12.49
C PRO A 145 2.41 3.50 -12.80
N HIS A 146 1.65 4.58 -12.68
CA HIS A 146 2.13 5.95 -12.85
C HIS A 146 1.34 6.86 -11.91
N VAL A 147 2.02 7.79 -11.25
CA VAL A 147 1.39 8.72 -10.31
C VAL A 147 1.51 10.12 -10.86
N SER A 148 0.38 10.75 -11.15
CA SER A 148 0.36 12.11 -11.65
C SER A 148 0.67 13.11 -10.53
N GLY A 149 1.54 14.07 -10.83
CA GLY A 149 1.79 15.21 -9.94
C GLY A 149 0.69 16.28 -9.97
N LEU A 150 -0.31 16.14 -10.85
CA LEU A 150 -1.35 17.16 -11.07
C LEU A 150 -2.57 17.00 -10.16
N ILE A 151 -2.83 15.77 -9.72
CA ILE A 151 -4.05 15.40 -9.00
C ILE A 151 -3.75 14.73 -7.65
N GLN A 152 -4.70 14.83 -6.74
CA GLN A 152 -4.75 14.10 -5.48
C GLN A 152 -6.01 13.23 -5.51
N PRO A 153 -5.92 11.98 -6.00
CA PRO A 153 -7.06 11.08 -6.10
C PRO A 153 -7.40 10.52 -4.72
N TRP A 154 -8.67 10.30 -4.46
CA TRP A 154 -9.15 9.70 -3.23
C TRP A 154 -10.19 8.63 -3.52
N PHE A 155 -10.04 7.51 -2.82
CA PHE A 155 -10.92 6.38 -2.88
C PHE A 155 -11.50 6.12 -1.51
N ARG A 156 -12.83 6.08 -1.42
CA ARG A 156 -13.56 5.64 -0.24
C ARG A 156 -14.16 4.27 -0.53
N MET A 157 -14.05 3.37 0.44
CA MET A 157 -14.60 2.02 0.35
C MET A 157 -15.61 1.82 1.48
N ALA A 158 -16.78 1.28 1.15
CA ALA A 158 -17.85 0.98 2.08
C ALA A 158 -18.56 -0.32 1.70
N PRO A 159 -19.25 -1.01 2.63
CA PRO A 159 -20.04 -2.19 2.30
C PRO A 159 -21.04 -1.89 1.18
N GLY A 160 -21.07 -2.75 0.16
CA GLY A 160 -22.05 -2.76 -0.92
C GLY A 160 -23.06 -3.91 -0.75
N PRO A 161 -24.07 -4.00 -1.63
CA PRO A 161 -25.02 -5.11 -1.62
C PRO A 161 -24.33 -6.45 -1.96
N ASN A 162 -24.86 -7.56 -1.45
CA ASN A 162 -24.43 -8.92 -1.83
C ASN A 162 -22.92 -9.19 -1.66
N GLY A 163 -22.27 -8.57 -0.67
CA GLY A 163 -20.84 -8.77 -0.38
C GLY A 163 -19.89 -8.04 -1.35
N THR A 164 -20.40 -7.13 -2.19
CA THR A 164 -19.56 -6.18 -2.93
C THR A 164 -19.04 -5.09 -2.00
N THR A 165 -18.04 -4.35 -2.48
CA THR A 165 -17.58 -3.11 -1.86
C THR A 165 -17.89 -1.96 -2.79
N ARG A 166 -18.61 -0.97 -2.28
CA ARG A 166 -18.82 0.29 -2.96
C ARG A 166 -17.53 1.08 -2.93
N VAL A 167 -16.99 1.38 -4.10
CA VAL A 167 -15.81 2.23 -4.31
C VAL A 167 -16.30 3.59 -4.80
N THR A 168 -15.99 4.64 -4.05
CA THR A 168 -16.28 6.02 -4.41
C THR A 168 -14.97 6.73 -4.72
N PHE A 169 -14.92 7.44 -5.85
CA PHE A 169 -13.78 8.22 -6.28
C PHE A 169 -14.11 9.72 -6.34
N SER A 170 -13.18 10.53 -5.85
CA SER A 170 -13.16 11.98 -6.04
C SER A 170 -11.69 12.45 -6.06
N TRP A 171 -11.44 13.69 -6.47
CA TRP A 171 -10.07 14.20 -6.56
C TRP A 171 -9.98 15.71 -6.37
N LEU A 172 -8.83 16.16 -5.88
CA LEU A 172 -8.44 17.57 -5.81
C LEU A 172 -7.26 17.84 -6.74
N PRO A 173 -7.14 19.04 -7.33
CA PRO A 173 -5.90 19.46 -7.93
C PRO A 173 -4.81 19.59 -6.86
N ARG A 174 -3.60 19.08 -7.13
CA ARG A 174 -2.50 19.14 -6.15
C ARG A 174 -1.94 20.56 -5.96
N SER A 175 -2.12 21.42 -6.96
CA SER A 175 -1.75 22.83 -6.93
C SER A 175 -2.97 23.71 -7.15
N ALA A 176 -3.06 24.83 -6.42
CA ALA A 176 -4.10 25.84 -6.62
C ALA A 176 -4.08 26.44 -8.04
N ASN A 177 -2.91 26.42 -8.71
CA ASN A 177 -2.74 26.91 -10.09
C ASN A 177 -2.81 25.78 -11.12
N SER A 178 -3.29 24.58 -10.75
CA SER A 178 -3.43 23.47 -11.67
C SER A 178 -4.39 23.84 -12.81
N ARG A 179 -4.03 23.43 -14.03
CA ARG A 179 -4.91 23.55 -15.21
C ARG A 179 -5.84 22.34 -15.36
N ALA A 180 -5.65 21.29 -14.58
CA ALA A 180 -6.48 20.09 -14.66
C ALA A 180 -7.92 20.42 -14.26
N ASP A 181 -8.86 20.12 -15.16
CA ASP A 181 -10.29 20.40 -14.99
C ASP A 181 -11.19 19.17 -15.08
N ARG A 182 -10.63 18.00 -15.41
CA ARG A 182 -11.32 16.71 -15.35
C ARG A 182 -10.36 15.55 -15.16
N VAL A 183 -10.92 14.44 -14.69
CA VAL A 183 -10.34 13.11 -14.76
C VAL A 183 -11.30 12.16 -15.46
N GLU A 184 -10.85 11.51 -16.52
CA GLU A 184 -11.55 10.36 -17.12
C GLU A 184 -11.04 9.09 -16.43
N LEU A 185 -11.84 8.52 -15.54
CA LEU A 185 -11.54 7.33 -14.75
C LEU A 185 -12.08 6.08 -15.43
N ASN A 186 -11.25 5.05 -15.50
CA ASN A 186 -11.60 3.69 -15.89
C ASN A 186 -11.15 2.71 -14.81
N ALA A 187 -12.08 1.94 -14.26
CA ALA A 187 -11.82 0.86 -13.32
C ALA A 187 -11.89 -0.48 -14.06
N ILE A 188 -10.80 -1.25 -14.08
CA ILE A 188 -10.62 -2.43 -14.91
C ILE A 188 -10.15 -3.60 -14.03
N THR A 189 -10.79 -4.76 -14.14
CA THR A 189 -10.33 -5.98 -13.46
C THR A 189 -9.05 -6.51 -14.12
N PHE A 190 -8.34 -7.41 -13.43
CA PHE A 190 -7.12 -8.00 -13.98
C PHE A 190 -7.37 -8.90 -15.20
N GLU A 191 -8.61 -9.34 -15.38
CA GLU A 191 -9.09 -10.06 -16.57
C GLU A 191 -9.40 -9.12 -17.75
N GLY A 192 -9.24 -7.80 -17.58
CA GLY A 192 -9.49 -6.79 -18.62
C GLY A 192 -10.93 -6.31 -18.71
N LYS A 193 -11.81 -6.70 -17.77
CA LYS A 193 -13.20 -6.25 -17.77
C LYS A 193 -13.29 -4.85 -17.18
N THR A 194 -13.88 -3.91 -17.92
CA THR A 194 -14.21 -2.59 -17.36
C THR A 194 -15.39 -2.74 -16.39
N VAL A 195 -15.16 -2.38 -15.13
CA VAL A 195 -16.17 -2.34 -14.05
C VAL A 195 -16.88 -1.01 -14.03
N HIS A 196 -16.15 0.07 -14.32
CA HIS A 196 -16.67 1.43 -14.29
C HIS A 196 -15.90 2.37 -15.21
N ALA A 197 -16.59 3.33 -15.80
CA ALA A 197 -16.00 4.42 -16.57
C ALA A 197 -16.77 5.71 -16.31
N ALA A 198 -16.08 6.79 -15.98
CA ALA A 198 -16.71 8.07 -15.68
C ALA A 198 -15.76 9.24 -15.94
N THR A 199 -16.33 10.41 -16.28
CA THR A 199 -15.61 11.69 -16.23
C THR A 199 -15.99 12.40 -14.94
N VAL A 200 -15.00 12.89 -14.20
CA VAL A 200 -15.17 13.50 -12.87
C VAL A 200 -14.44 14.84 -12.83
N ASP A 201 -15.16 15.91 -12.56
CA ASP A 201 -14.59 17.26 -12.38
C ASP A 201 -13.89 17.38 -11.01
N PRO A 202 -12.93 18.31 -10.84
CA PRO A 202 -12.22 18.48 -9.58
C PRO A 202 -13.13 19.03 -8.50
N LEU A 203 -12.87 18.60 -7.27
CA LEU A 203 -13.25 19.39 -6.11
C LEU A 203 -12.52 20.73 -6.12
N ARG A 204 -13.25 21.80 -5.79
CA ARG A 204 -12.69 23.15 -5.66
C ARG A 204 -12.11 23.41 -4.27
N SER A 205 -12.60 22.68 -3.26
CA SER A 205 -12.15 22.73 -1.87
C SER A 205 -12.36 21.38 -1.22
N ALA A 206 -11.44 20.98 -0.34
CA ALA A 206 -11.54 19.72 0.41
C ALA A 206 -12.81 19.63 1.29
N ALA A 207 -13.33 20.78 1.72
CA ALA A 207 -14.53 20.90 2.55
C ALA A 207 -15.82 21.11 1.75
N GLY A 208 -15.74 21.22 0.41
CA GLY A 208 -16.91 21.43 -0.45
C GLY A 208 -17.70 20.15 -0.71
N ASP A 209 -18.86 20.29 -1.37
CA ASP A 209 -19.65 19.13 -1.79
C ASP A 209 -18.87 18.29 -2.81
N PRO A 210 -18.72 16.97 -2.57
CA PRO A 210 -17.89 16.12 -3.40
C PRO A 210 -18.50 15.93 -4.80
N VAL A 211 -17.78 16.40 -5.83
CA VAL A 211 -17.95 15.88 -7.19
C VAL A 211 -17.28 14.51 -7.21
N GLN A 212 -18.09 13.46 -7.34
CA GLN A 212 -17.64 12.09 -7.15
C GLN A 212 -18.38 11.13 -8.08
N THR A 213 -17.78 9.96 -8.27
CA THR A 213 -18.41 8.82 -8.92
C THR A 213 -18.29 7.60 -8.03
N ALA A 214 -19.24 6.68 -8.09
CA ALA A 214 -19.23 5.46 -7.29
C ALA A 214 -19.64 4.26 -8.12
N PHE A 215 -19.07 3.10 -7.79
CA PHE A 215 -19.39 1.83 -8.43
C PHE A 215 -19.23 0.68 -7.43
N GLU A 216 -19.90 -0.44 -7.71
CA GLU A 216 -19.78 -1.65 -6.91
C GLU A 216 -18.68 -2.53 -7.49
N ALA A 217 -17.75 -2.98 -6.64
CA ALA A 217 -16.66 -3.87 -7.03
C ALA A 217 -16.66 -5.15 -6.19
N VAL A 218 -16.37 -6.27 -6.83
CA VAL A 218 -16.12 -7.53 -6.13
C VAL A 218 -14.78 -7.42 -5.39
N PRO A 219 -14.64 -7.98 -4.17
CA PRO A 219 -13.37 -7.98 -3.46
C PRO A 219 -12.22 -8.59 -4.28
N GLY A 220 -11.08 -7.91 -4.29
CA GLY A 220 -9.89 -8.27 -5.07
C GLY A 220 -9.21 -7.08 -5.72
N PRO A 221 -8.15 -7.33 -6.51
CA PRO A 221 -7.36 -6.27 -7.12
C PRO A 221 -8.07 -5.63 -8.31
N LEU A 222 -7.99 -4.30 -8.41
CA LEU A 222 -8.58 -3.49 -9.46
C LEU A 222 -7.57 -2.47 -9.98
N GLN A 223 -7.43 -2.36 -11.30
CA GLN A 223 -6.66 -1.28 -11.92
C GLN A 223 -7.56 -0.06 -12.08
N ILE A 224 -7.09 1.09 -11.61
CA ILE A 224 -7.70 2.39 -11.87
C ILE A 224 -6.78 3.16 -12.82
N SER A 225 -7.26 3.40 -14.04
CA SER A 225 -6.62 4.29 -15.01
C SER A 225 -7.36 5.62 -15.00
N MET A 226 -6.61 6.71 -14.98
CA MET A 226 -7.11 8.08 -14.95
C MET A 226 -6.40 8.88 -16.03
N THR A 227 -7.15 9.49 -16.94
CA THR A 227 -6.63 10.48 -17.88
C THR A 227 -6.94 11.87 -17.34
N VAL A 228 -5.91 12.67 -17.09
CA VAL A 228 -6.04 14.02 -16.53
C VAL A 228 -6.11 15.02 -17.68
N GLY A 229 -7.19 15.82 -17.74
CA GLY A 229 -7.49 16.70 -18.86
C GLY A 229 -7.63 18.18 -18.51
N SER A 230 -7.53 19.01 -19.55
CA SER A 230 -7.97 20.41 -19.58
C SER A 230 -8.61 20.73 -20.92
N GLY A 231 -9.93 20.96 -20.96
CA GLY A 231 -10.68 21.11 -22.22
C GLY A 231 -10.42 19.93 -23.19
N PRO A 232 -10.11 20.08 -24.48
CA PRO A 232 -9.83 18.92 -25.33
C PRO A 232 -8.46 18.26 -25.08
N LYS A 233 -7.58 18.85 -24.25
CA LYS A 233 -6.18 18.44 -24.11
C LYS A 233 -5.98 17.45 -22.96
N VAL A 234 -5.23 16.38 -23.23
CA VAL A 234 -4.67 15.50 -22.18
C VAL A 234 -3.41 16.15 -21.60
N LEU A 235 -3.36 16.25 -20.28
CA LEU A 235 -2.23 16.83 -19.54
C LEU A 235 -1.28 15.76 -19.01
N ASP A 236 -1.82 14.66 -18.48
CA ASP A 236 -1.09 13.57 -17.86
C ASP A 236 -1.99 12.33 -17.74
N THR A 237 -1.43 11.21 -17.31
CA THR A 237 -2.18 10.03 -16.88
C THR A 237 -1.83 9.67 -15.43
N ASP A 238 -2.66 8.86 -14.78
CA ASP A 238 -2.37 8.24 -13.48
C ASP A 238 -2.93 6.81 -13.55
N VAL A 239 -2.12 5.83 -13.15
CA VAL A 239 -2.45 4.41 -13.15
C VAL A 239 -2.12 3.83 -11.79
N ARG A 240 -3.13 3.30 -11.11
CA ARG A 240 -3.01 2.71 -9.77
C ARG A 240 -3.64 1.34 -9.72
N TYR A 241 -3.12 0.53 -8.82
CA TYR A 241 -3.75 -0.70 -8.39
C TYR A 241 -4.32 -0.50 -7.00
N ILE A 242 -5.61 -0.75 -6.82
CA ILE A 242 -6.26 -0.74 -5.53
C ILE A 242 -6.67 -2.18 -5.17
N ASP A 243 -6.57 -2.52 -3.89
CA ASP A 243 -7.13 -3.77 -3.37
C ASP A 243 -8.51 -3.46 -2.80
N VAL A 244 -9.55 -4.05 -3.38
CA VAL A 244 -10.92 -3.91 -2.91
C VAL A 244 -11.13 -4.94 -1.79
N PRO A 245 -11.25 -4.52 -0.52
CA PRO A 245 -11.38 -5.43 0.60
C PRO A 245 -12.77 -6.05 0.62
N ARG A 246 -12.89 -7.18 1.31
CA ARG A 246 -14.18 -7.73 1.73
C ARG A 246 -14.58 -7.09 3.06
N LEU A 247 -15.62 -6.27 3.06
CA LEU A 247 -16.03 -5.46 4.22
C LEU A 247 -17.13 -6.08 5.10
N ASP A 248 -17.68 -7.22 4.69
CA ASP A 248 -18.65 -8.04 5.43
C ASP A 248 -17.98 -9.23 6.15
N ALA A 249 -16.68 -9.13 6.44
CA ALA A 249 -15.94 -10.20 7.10
C ALA A 249 -16.37 -10.38 8.55
N SER A 250 -16.34 -11.63 9.05
CA SER A 250 -16.67 -11.96 10.45
C SER A 250 -15.77 -11.27 11.47
N ARG A 251 -14.57 -10.86 11.06
CA ARG A 251 -13.64 -10.06 11.85
C ARG A 251 -13.78 -8.59 11.51
N PRO A 252 -13.67 -7.68 12.49
CA PRO A 252 -13.67 -6.25 12.21
C PRO A 252 -12.50 -5.90 11.28
N PHE A 253 -12.77 -5.02 10.33
CA PHE A 253 -11.83 -4.57 9.31
C PHE A 253 -11.71 -3.05 9.36
N LEU A 254 -10.46 -2.55 9.39
CA LEU A 254 -10.15 -1.13 9.33
C LEU A 254 -9.95 -0.73 7.86
N ALA A 255 -10.96 -0.12 7.26
CA ALA A 255 -10.94 0.27 5.84
C ALA A 255 -10.12 1.53 5.59
N ALA A 256 -10.17 2.51 6.49
CA ALA A 256 -9.41 3.73 6.34
C ALA A 256 -9.16 4.43 7.69
N VAL A 257 -8.01 5.10 7.79
CA VAL A 257 -7.69 6.09 8.81
C VAL A 257 -7.46 7.43 8.09
N GLU A 258 -8.45 8.31 8.21
CA GLU A 258 -8.55 9.59 7.51
C GLU A 258 -8.13 10.72 8.45
N PHE A 259 -7.15 11.51 8.04
CA PHE A 259 -6.74 12.72 8.77
C PHE A 259 -7.34 13.93 8.09
N ILE A 260 -8.09 14.74 8.82
CA ILE A 260 -8.62 16.01 8.35
C ILE A 260 -7.89 17.10 9.13
N ARG A 261 -7.38 18.11 8.41
CA ARG A 261 -6.60 19.22 8.96
C ARG A 261 -7.36 20.54 8.78
N PRO A 262 -8.23 20.90 9.74
CA PRO A 262 -8.86 22.22 9.76
C PRO A 262 -7.82 23.32 10.00
N ARG A 263 -8.11 24.53 9.53
CA ARG A 263 -7.26 25.72 9.67
C ARG A 263 -7.67 26.60 10.85
N SER A 264 -8.85 26.37 11.42
CA SER A 264 -9.39 27.14 12.54
C SER A 264 -10.35 26.30 13.39
N LEU A 265 -10.65 26.77 14.60
CA LEU A 265 -11.63 26.12 15.47
C LEU A 265 -13.06 26.12 14.89
N PRO A 266 -13.58 27.23 14.32
CA PRO A 266 -14.89 27.21 13.64
C PRO A 266 -14.96 26.18 12.51
N GLU A 267 -13.90 26.07 11.72
CA GLU A 267 -13.81 25.06 10.65
C GLU A 267 -13.76 23.63 11.22
N PHE A 268 -13.00 23.40 12.30
CA PHE A 268 -12.98 22.11 12.99
C PHE A 268 -14.38 21.68 13.44
N LEU A 269 -15.18 22.60 13.99
CA LEU A 269 -16.55 22.33 14.41
C LEU A 269 -17.46 22.04 13.21
N ALA A 270 -17.37 22.83 12.14
CA ALA A 270 -18.16 22.62 10.93
C ALA A 270 -17.85 21.28 10.24
N LEU A 271 -16.58 20.87 10.23
CA LEU A 271 -16.15 19.63 9.59
C LEU A 271 -16.57 18.37 10.34
N GLN A 272 -16.95 18.44 11.63
CA GLN A 272 -17.43 17.27 12.37
C GLN A 272 -18.72 16.68 11.78
N SER A 273 -19.61 17.51 11.21
CA SER A 273 -20.85 17.05 10.58
C SER A 273 -20.73 16.80 9.07
N ASN A 274 -19.65 17.25 8.43
CA ASN A 274 -19.43 17.06 6.99
C ASN A 274 -18.83 15.68 6.69
N ALA A 275 -19.66 14.70 6.34
CA ALA A 275 -19.22 13.35 5.98
C ALA A 275 -18.35 13.28 4.71
N GLY A 276 -18.46 14.27 3.83
CA GLY A 276 -17.83 14.32 2.50
C GLY A 276 -16.45 14.97 2.46
N VAL A 277 -15.98 15.59 3.56
CA VAL A 277 -14.66 16.25 3.58
C VAL A 277 -13.54 15.27 3.22
N MET A 278 -12.67 15.72 2.32
CA MET A 278 -11.52 14.92 1.89
C MET A 278 -10.42 14.93 2.96
N PRO A 279 -9.82 13.76 3.25
CA PRO A 279 -8.65 13.69 4.12
C PRO A 279 -7.42 14.29 3.44
N THR A 280 -6.46 14.72 4.24
CA THR A 280 -5.12 15.08 3.77
C THR A 280 -4.27 13.82 3.53
N GLU A 281 -3.43 13.86 2.49
CA GLU A 281 -2.36 12.86 2.27
C GLU A 281 -1.14 13.11 3.16
N VAL A 282 -1.04 14.30 3.75
CA VAL A 282 0.10 14.68 4.58
C VAL A 282 0.11 13.88 5.89
N ARG A 283 1.30 13.44 6.30
CA ARG A 283 1.54 12.76 7.59
C ARG A 283 2.53 13.52 8.47
N GLU A 284 2.88 14.74 8.06
CA GLU A 284 3.71 15.68 8.80
C GLU A 284 2.85 16.86 9.25
N PHE A 285 2.80 17.10 10.56
CA PHE A 285 1.93 18.10 11.17
C PHE A 285 2.75 19.06 12.03
N HIS A 286 2.19 20.23 12.27
CA HIS A 286 2.72 21.21 13.21
C HIS A 286 2.05 21.05 14.57
N ARG A 287 2.72 21.47 15.63
CA ARG A 287 2.17 21.41 17.00
C ARG A 287 0.92 22.25 17.18
N GLN A 288 0.74 23.29 16.37
CA GLN A 288 -0.47 24.11 16.34
C GLN A 288 -1.65 23.44 15.62
N ASP A 289 -1.42 22.34 14.88
CA ASP A 289 -2.51 21.62 14.24
C ASP A 289 -3.37 20.89 15.29
N ARG A 290 -4.68 20.88 15.04
CA ARG A 290 -5.66 20.05 15.73
C ARG A 290 -6.41 19.25 14.68
N LEU A 291 -6.17 17.95 14.63
CA LEU A 291 -6.72 17.10 13.58
C LEU A 291 -8.06 16.50 14.00
N LEU A 292 -8.95 16.34 13.03
CA LEU A 292 -10.08 15.44 13.12
C LEU A 292 -9.66 14.10 12.49
N VAL A 293 -9.64 13.04 13.29
CA VAL A 293 -9.26 11.69 12.85
C VAL A 293 -10.52 10.87 12.66
N ARG A 294 -10.74 10.37 11.44
CA ARG A 294 -11.87 9.49 11.11
C ARG A 294 -11.39 8.07 10.87
N VAL A 295 -12.06 7.11 11.49
CA VAL A 295 -11.74 5.69 11.34
C VAL A 295 -12.95 4.98 10.78
N ARG A 296 -12.79 4.43 9.57
CA ARG A 296 -13.79 3.57 8.93
C ARG A 296 -13.51 2.14 9.33
N ALA A 297 -14.38 1.58 10.16
CA ALA A 297 -14.30 0.20 10.59
C ALA A 297 -15.62 -0.51 10.29
N PHE A 298 -15.53 -1.74 9.76
CA PHE A 298 -16.69 -2.53 9.36
C PHE A 298 -16.57 -3.95 9.89
N ALA A 299 -17.69 -4.61 10.13
CA ALA A 299 -17.78 -6.01 10.55
C ALA A 299 -19.05 -6.65 9.95
N ALA A 300 -19.09 -7.98 9.83
CA ALA A 300 -20.25 -8.72 9.31
C ALA A 300 -21.54 -8.49 10.12
N SER A 301 -21.41 -8.33 11.44
CA SER A 301 -22.53 -8.08 12.34
C SER A 301 -22.09 -7.22 13.52
N GLY A 302 -22.99 -6.35 13.97
CA GLY A 302 -22.78 -5.45 15.10
C GLY A 302 -22.06 -4.14 14.78
N GLU A 303 -22.17 -3.19 15.69
CA GLU A 303 -21.40 -1.95 15.63
C GLU A 303 -19.94 -2.21 15.98
N THR A 304 -19.03 -1.58 15.24
CA THR A 304 -17.60 -1.67 15.55
C THR A 304 -17.21 -0.57 16.53
N GLN A 305 -16.76 -0.96 17.72
CA GLN A 305 -16.22 -0.03 18.71
C GLN A 305 -14.77 0.27 18.36
N VAL A 306 -14.46 1.54 18.11
CA VAL A 306 -13.11 1.98 17.74
C VAL A 306 -12.51 2.78 18.89
N THR A 307 -11.25 2.48 19.22
CA THR A 307 -10.43 3.32 20.10
C THR A 307 -9.13 3.68 19.41
N VAL A 308 -8.60 4.86 19.72
CA VAL A 308 -7.34 5.35 19.13
C VAL A 308 -6.44 5.87 20.23
N ARG A 309 -5.19 5.42 20.25
CA ARG A 309 -4.17 5.87 21.21
C ARG A 309 -2.98 6.48 20.50
N LEU A 310 -2.57 7.66 20.94
CA LEU A 310 -1.30 8.25 20.55
C LEU A 310 -0.19 7.63 21.39
N MET A 311 0.86 7.16 20.74
CA MET A 311 2.04 6.57 21.35
C MET A 311 3.31 7.28 20.90
N ASN A 312 4.36 7.21 21.73
CA ASN A 312 5.69 7.62 21.32
C ASN A 312 6.37 6.53 20.46
N ARG A 313 7.60 6.80 19.98
CA ARG A 313 8.39 5.84 19.19
C ARG A 313 8.73 4.53 19.92
N ARG A 314 8.68 4.52 21.26
CA ARG A 314 8.87 3.32 22.10
C ARG A 314 7.58 2.52 22.30
N ARG A 315 6.47 2.94 21.67
CA ARG A 315 5.12 2.37 21.83
C ARG A 315 4.55 2.51 23.25
N GLU A 316 5.02 3.50 23.99
CA GLU A 316 4.39 3.87 25.26
C GLU A 316 3.19 4.79 24.95
N SER A 317 2.04 4.48 25.55
CA SER A 317 0.81 5.26 25.38
C SER A 317 0.97 6.64 26.01
N LEU A 318 0.78 7.70 25.22
CA LEU A 318 0.82 9.09 25.67
C LEU A 318 -0.59 9.63 25.97
N MET A 319 -1.58 9.21 25.18
CA MET A 319 -2.95 9.70 25.26
C MET A 319 -3.89 8.73 24.55
N GLU A 320 -5.05 8.44 25.13
CA GLU A 320 -6.20 7.96 24.37
C GLU A 320 -6.94 9.15 23.76
N LEU A 321 -7.19 9.12 22.45
CA LEU A 321 -7.79 10.25 21.74
C LEU A 321 -9.25 10.43 22.19
N PRO A 322 -9.69 11.66 22.51
CA PRO A 322 -11.09 11.93 22.80
C PRO A 322 -12.01 11.55 21.62
N ALA A 323 -13.00 10.70 21.88
CA ALA A 323 -14.03 10.38 20.91
C ALA A 323 -14.97 11.57 20.69
N LEU A 324 -15.35 11.78 19.44
CA LEU A 324 -16.34 12.76 19.00
C LEU A 324 -17.57 12.00 18.45
N PRO A 325 -18.75 12.66 18.32
CA PRO A 325 -19.91 12.03 17.71
C PRO A 325 -19.56 11.45 16.32
N PRO A 326 -19.97 10.19 16.02
CA PRO A 326 -19.71 9.61 14.72
C PRO A 326 -20.44 10.37 13.62
N VAL A 327 -19.90 10.33 12.40
CA VAL A 327 -20.54 10.92 11.20
C VAL A 327 -20.72 9.84 10.16
N ASP A 328 -21.95 9.63 9.71
CA ASP A 328 -22.27 8.69 8.63
C ASP A 328 -21.69 7.28 8.92
N GLY A 329 -21.91 6.80 10.15
CA GLY A 329 -21.38 5.52 10.66
C GLY A 329 -19.86 5.45 10.87
N THR A 330 -19.13 6.57 10.70
CA THR A 330 -17.67 6.64 10.83
C THR A 330 -17.28 7.17 12.20
N ALA A 331 -16.41 6.45 12.93
CA ALA A 331 -15.90 6.88 14.23
C ALA A 331 -15.00 8.12 14.07
N GLN A 332 -15.14 9.09 14.98
CA GLN A 332 -14.43 10.36 14.94
C GLN A 332 -13.67 10.63 16.23
N PHE A 333 -12.48 11.21 16.13
CA PHE A 333 -11.63 11.53 17.26
C PHE A 333 -10.94 12.88 17.09
N ASP A 334 -10.74 13.57 18.22
CA ASP A 334 -9.94 14.79 18.29
C ASP A 334 -8.47 14.47 18.56
N LEU A 335 -7.56 15.02 17.78
CA LEU A 335 -6.12 14.88 17.98
C LEU A 335 -5.44 16.26 18.10
N PRO A 336 -5.26 16.77 19.33
CA PRO A 336 -4.53 17.99 19.59
C PRO A 336 -3.02 17.73 19.73
N PHE A 337 -2.18 18.51 19.04
CA PHE A 337 -0.71 18.35 19.09
C PHE A 337 0.04 19.32 20.01
N ALA A 338 -0.60 20.37 20.51
CA ALA A 338 0.08 21.49 21.19
C ALA A 338 1.04 21.06 22.32
N ARG A 339 0.68 20.00 23.05
CA ARG A 339 1.44 19.47 24.20
C ARG A 339 2.56 18.50 23.86
N PHE A 340 2.71 18.07 22.62
CA PHE A 340 3.70 17.07 22.23
C PHE A 340 4.91 17.73 21.54
N PRO A 341 6.16 17.36 21.88
CA PRO A 341 7.34 17.89 21.21
C PRO A 341 7.43 17.39 19.76
N ARG A 342 8.27 18.03 18.96
CA ARG A 342 8.61 17.53 17.62
C ARG A 342 9.15 16.10 17.70
N GLY A 343 8.78 15.26 16.75
CA GLY A 343 9.16 13.84 16.78
C GLY A 343 8.22 12.95 15.98
N GLU A 344 8.51 11.65 16.02
CA GLU A 344 7.70 10.63 15.38
C GLU A 344 6.76 9.99 16.41
N TYR A 345 5.50 9.83 16.02
CA TYR A 345 4.44 9.27 16.86
C TYR A 345 3.69 8.18 16.10
N LEU A 346 3.08 7.29 16.87
CA LEU A 346 2.25 6.21 16.35
C LEU A 346 0.83 6.39 16.88
N LEU A 347 -0.17 6.30 16.01
CA LEU A 347 -1.53 6.07 16.44
C LEU A 347 -1.76 4.56 16.44
N GLU A 348 -2.13 3.98 17.58
CA GLU A 348 -2.72 2.65 17.66
C GLU A 348 -4.23 2.76 17.53
N ILE A 349 -4.76 2.28 16.41
CA ILE A 349 -6.18 2.18 16.13
C ILE A 349 -6.58 0.73 16.44
N LYS A 350 -7.54 0.57 17.35
CA LYS A 350 -8.11 -0.72 17.70
C LYS A 350 -9.60 -0.70 17.37
N ALA A 351 -10.05 -1.69 16.62
CA ALA A 351 -11.47 -1.91 16.32
C ALA A 351 -11.91 -3.26 16.89
N VAL A 352 -13.03 -3.26 17.59
CA VAL A 352 -13.61 -4.44 18.26
C VAL A 352 -15.03 -4.64 17.76
N SER A 353 -15.35 -5.87 17.37
CA SER A 353 -16.73 -6.31 17.14
C SER A 353 -16.94 -7.66 17.82
N GLY A 354 -17.83 -7.72 18.82
CA GLY A 354 -18.00 -8.89 19.68
C GLY A 354 -16.69 -9.28 20.39
N VAL A 355 -16.21 -10.50 20.13
CA VAL A 355 -14.94 -11.02 20.67
C VAL A 355 -13.74 -10.79 19.73
N GLU A 356 -14.00 -10.41 18.49
CA GLU A 356 -12.98 -10.23 17.47
C GLU A 356 -12.39 -8.82 17.55
N THR A 357 -11.09 -8.73 17.30
CA THR A 357 -10.34 -7.47 17.44
C THR A 357 -9.33 -7.34 16.31
N VAL A 358 -9.21 -6.14 15.75
CA VAL A 358 -8.15 -5.76 14.83
C VAL A 358 -7.42 -4.54 15.34
N THR A 359 -6.10 -4.52 15.19
CA THR A 359 -5.24 -3.40 15.59
C THR A 359 -4.35 -2.96 14.43
N GLN A 360 -4.30 -1.65 14.19
CA GLN A 360 -3.44 -1.01 13.20
C GLN A 360 -2.67 0.14 13.85
N LEU A 361 -1.35 0.16 13.68
CA LEU A 361 -0.51 1.33 13.93
C LEU A 361 -0.39 2.19 12.66
N GLN A 362 -0.52 3.50 12.84
CA GLN A 362 -0.32 4.53 11.83
C GLN A 362 0.74 5.53 12.30
N THR A 363 1.80 5.71 11.53
CA THR A 363 2.84 6.70 11.85
C THR A 363 2.43 8.10 11.41
N ILE A 364 2.77 9.09 12.24
CA ILE A 364 2.73 10.52 11.92
C ILE A 364 4.00 11.21 12.45
N ARG A 365 4.32 12.39 11.94
CA ARG A 365 5.47 13.18 12.40
C ARG A 365 5.05 14.60 12.77
N LEU A 366 5.57 15.10 13.90
CA LEU A 366 5.47 16.50 14.27
C LEU A 366 6.78 17.22 13.92
N ILE A 367 6.70 18.22 13.05
CA ILE A 367 7.88 18.89 12.46
C ILE A 367 8.19 20.27 13.04
N GLY A 368 7.22 20.93 13.70
CA GLY A 368 7.38 22.29 14.26
C GLY A 368 6.64 22.46 15.57
#